data_AF-Q45184-F1
#
_entry.id   AF-Q45184-F1
#
_cell.length_a   1.000
_cell.length_b   1.000
_cell.length_c   1.000
_cell.angle_alpha   90.00
_cell.angle_beta   90.00
_cell.angle_gamma   90.00
#
_symmetry.space_group_name_H-M   'P 1'
#
loop_
_entity.id
_entity.type
_entity.pdbx_description
1 polymer ?
#
loop_
_entity_poly.entity_id
_entity_poly.type
_entity_poly.pdbx_seq_one_letter_code
_entity_poly.pdbx_strand_id
1 'polypeptide(L)'
;KNSVSVDLPGGMKVLVSKEKDKDGKYSLMATVEKLELKGTSDKNNGSGTLEGEKTDKSKVKLTIAEDLSKTTFEIFKEDGKTLVSKKVTLKDKSSTEEKFNEKGEISEKTIVRANGTRLEYTDIKSDKTGKAKGL
;
A
#
# COMPACT_ATOMS: atom_id res chain seq x y z
N LYS A 1 -21.71 -4.56 14.46
CA LYS A 1 -20.51 -3.92 15.06
C LYS A 1 -19.68 -4.98 15.78
N ASN A 2 -18.88 -5.77 15.07
CA ASN A 2 -18.04 -6.84 15.68
C ASN A 2 -16.65 -6.90 15.02
N SER A 3 -15.98 -5.76 14.95
CA SER A 3 -14.61 -5.65 14.47
C SER A 3 -13.73 -4.87 15.45
N VAL A 4 -12.44 -5.13 15.41
CA VAL A 4 -11.39 -4.40 16.13
C VAL A 4 -10.66 -3.52 15.11
N SER A 5 -10.42 -2.25 15.48
CA SER A 5 -9.63 -1.34 14.67
C SER A 5 -8.16 -1.42 15.06
N VAL A 6 -7.28 -1.56 14.08
CA VAL A 6 -5.83 -1.58 14.26
C VAL A 6 -5.24 -0.43 13.46
N ASP A 7 -4.42 0.40 14.12
CA ASP A 7 -3.68 1.49 13.47
C ASP A 7 -2.45 0.94 12.75
N LEU A 8 -2.18 1.46 11.56
CA LEU A 8 -1.11 1.02 10.68
C LEU A 8 -0.14 2.16 10.35
N PRO A 9 1.08 1.84 9.90
CA PRO A 9 1.97 2.80 9.24
C PRO A 9 1.23 3.63 8.17
N GLY A 10 1.58 4.91 8.08
CA GLY A 10 0.94 5.85 7.13
C GLY A 10 -0.41 6.41 7.57
N GLY A 11 -0.81 6.21 8.83
CA GLY A 11 -2.07 6.73 9.36
C GLY A 11 -3.31 5.98 8.86
N MET A 12 -3.10 4.82 8.24
CA MET A 12 -4.18 3.93 7.82
C MET A 12 -4.75 3.16 9.01
N LYS A 13 -6.00 2.69 8.87
CA LYS A 13 -6.63 1.78 9.83
C LYS A 13 -7.18 0.57 9.10
N VAL A 14 -7.06 -0.60 9.72
CA VAL A 14 -7.72 -1.83 9.28
C VAL A 14 -8.68 -2.31 10.35
N LEU A 15 -9.86 -2.73 9.91
CA LEU A 15 -10.86 -3.40 10.73
C LEU A 15 -10.70 -4.90 10.56
N VAL A 16 -10.59 -5.60 11.69
CA VAL A 16 -10.43 -7.06 11.77
C VAL A 16 -11.68 -7.64 12.41
N SER A 17 -12.27 -8.70 11.84
CA SER A 17 -13.37 -9.41 12.47
C SER A 17 -12.95 -9.98 13.83
N LYS A 18 -13.89 -10.04 14.79
CA LYS A 18 -13.62 -10.70 16.09
C LYS A 18 -13.61 -12.22 15.97
N GLU A 19 -14.38 -12.75 15.03
CA GLU A 19 -14.57 -14.18 14.80
C GLU A 19 -14.02 -14.57 13.44
N LYS A 20 -13.71 -15.85 13.32
CA LYS A 20 -13.30 -16.46 12.06
C LYS A 20 -14.52 -16.70 11.18
N ASP A 21 -14.35 -16.60 9.87
CA ASP A 21 -15.32 -16.99 8.87
C ASP A 21 -15.43 -18.53 8.76
N LYS A 22 -16.28 -18.99 7.85
CA LYS A 22 -16.50 -20.42 7.57
C LYS A 22 -15.23 -21.17 7.15
N ASP A 23 -14.23 -20.45 6.64
CA ASP A 23 -12.97 -21.00 6.17
C ASP A 23 -11.87 -20.90 7.26
N GLY A 24 -12.23 -20.47 8.48
CA GLY A 24 -11.35 -20.40 9.63
C GLY A 24 -10.44 -19.16 9.66
N LYS A 25 -10.77 -18.11 8.88
CA LYS A 25 -9.97 -16.89 8.71
C LYS A 25 -10.65 -15.64 9.25
N TYR A 26 -9.88 -14.65 9.63
CA TYR A 26 -10.39 -13.33 10.01
C TYR A 26 -10.62 -12.47 8.77
N SER A 27 -11.77 -11.80 8.70
CA SER A 27 -12.04 -10.82 7.65
C SER A 27 -11.34 -9.50 7.96
N LEU A 28 -10.72 -8.91 6.94
CA LEU A 28 -10.04 -7.61 6.99
C LEU A 28 -10.77 -6.62 6.10
N MET A 29 -10.90 -5.38 6.57
CA MET A 29 -11.45 -4.28 5.78
C MET A 29 -10.69 -2.99 6.07
N ALA A 30 -10.30 -2.26 5.03
CA ALA A 30 -9.68 -0.94 5.17
C ALA A 30 -10.29 0.02 4.14
N THR A 31 -10.31 1.31 4.47
CA THR A 31 -10.68 2.35 3.52
C THR A 31 -9.48 3.23 3.25
N VAL A 32 -9.00 3.26 2.01
CA VAL A 32 -7.84 4.06 1.59
C VAL A 32 -8.28 4.91 0.40
N GLU A 33 -8.09 6.23 0.47
CA GLU A 33 -8.49 7.16 -0.60
C GLU A 33 -9.96 7.02 -1.04
N LYS A 34 -10.88 6.77 -0.08
CA LYS A 34 -12.32 6.49 -0.32
C LYS A 34 -12.60 5.18 -1.07
N LEU A 35 -11.60 4.34 -1.29
CA LEU A 35 -11.74 2.97 -1.80
C LEU A 35 -11.79 1.97 -0.64
N GLU A 36 -12.80 1.12 -0.63
CA GLU A 36 -12.91 0.01 0.30
C GLU A 36 -12.09 -1.18 -0.21
N LEU A 37 -11.20 -1.68 0.63
CA LEU A 37 -10.38 -2.86 0.39
C LEU A 37 -10.82 -3.97 1.35
N LYS A 38 -10.88 -5.21 0.86
CA LYS A 38 -11.27 -6.38 1.64
C LYS A 38 -10.27 -7.51 1.49
N GLY A 39 -10.14 -8.32 2.52
CA GLY A 39 -9.30 -9.50 2.49
C GLY A 39 -9.63 -10.46 3.62
N THR A 40 -8.90 -11.58 3.68
CA THR A 40 -8.94 -12.51 4.80
C THR A 40 -7.53 -12.83 5.27
N SER A 41 -7.39 -13.19 6.55
CA SER A 41 -6.10 -13.49 7.17
C SER A 41 -6.23 -14.61 8.18
N ASP A 42 -5.19 -15.42 8.32
CA ASP A 42 -5.13 -16.43 9.38
C ASP A 42 -4.91 -15.79 10.76
N LYS A 43 -4.44 -14.54 10.80
CA LYS A 43 -4.12 -13.77 12.00
C LYS A 43 -5.19 -12.72 12.30
N ASN A 44 -5.42 -12.47 13.58
CA ASN A 44 -6.38 -11.47 14.07
C ASN A 44 -5.75 -10.11 14.40
N ASN A 45 -4.46 -9.92 14.11
CA ASN A 45 -3.72 -8.71 14.48
C ASN A 45 -3.82 -7.60 13.42
N GLY A 46 -4.54 -7.82 12.32
CA GLY A 46 -4.68 -6.88 11.21
C GLY A 46 -3.66 -7.05 10.08
N SER A 47 -2.68 -7.94 10.23
CA SER A 47 -1.78 -8.28 9.14
C SER A 47 -2.47 -9.12 8.07
N GLY A 48 -2.01 -9.01 6.82
CA GLY A 48 -2.58 -9.72 5.69
C GLY A 48 -2.57 -8.89 4.41
N THR A 49 -3.34 -9.36 3.43
CA THR A 49 -3.52 -8.69 2.15
C THR A 49 -4.98 -8.31 1.98
N LEU A 50 -5.23 -7.08 1.53
CA LEU A 50 -6.55 -6.58 1.16
C LEU A 50 -6.50 -6.12 -0.29
N GLU A 51 -7.56 -6.37 -1.03
CA GLU A 51 -7.68 -6.04 -2.45
C GLU A 51 -8.94 -5.22 -2.70
N GLY A 52 -8.93 -4.45 -3.78
CA GLY A 52 -10.06 -3.67 -4.25
C GLY A 52 -9.87 -3.24 -5.71
N GLU A 53 -10.87 -2.57 -6.24
CA GLU A 53 -10.90 -2.12 -7.64
C GLU A 53 -11.39 -0.67 -7.69
N LYS A 54 -10.65 0.17 -8.41
CA LYS A 54 -11.04 1.57 -8.67
C LYS A 54 -12.13 1.63 -9.74
N THR A 55 -12.78 2.77 -9.88
CA THR A 55 -13.81 3.00 -10.92
C THR A 55 -13.27 2.92 -12.35
N ASP A 56 -11.98 3.13 -12.54
CA ASP A 56 -11.27 2.95 -13.82
C ASP A 56 -10.79 1.51 -14.04
N LYS A 57 -11.24 0.57 -13.20
CA LYS A 57 -10.88 -0.85 -13.15
C LYS A 57 -9.43 -1.16 -12.77
N SER A 58 -8.65 -0.17 -12.38
CA SER A 58 -7.33 -0.41 -11.79
C SER A 58 -7.46 -1.27 -10.53
N LYS A 59 -6.62 -2.30 -10.42
CA LYS A 59 -6.60 -3.18 -9.24
C LYS A 59 -5.75 -2.55 -8.16
N VAL A 60 -6.19 -2.65 -6.91
CA VAL A 60 -5.50 -2.10 -5.75
C VAL A 60 -5.22 -3.21 -4.76
N LYS A 61 -4.00 -3.21 -4.20
CA LYS A 61 -3.57 -4.18 -3.20
C LYS A 61 -2.89 -3.46 -2.04
N LEU A 62 -3.35 -3.73 -0.83
CA LEU A 62 -2.72 -3.32 0.41
C LEU A 62 -2.18 -4.56 1.12
N THR A 63 -0.86 -4.63 1.31
CA THR A 63 -0.21 -5.67 2.10
C THR A 63 0.32 -5.08 3.40
N ILE A 64 -0.09 -5.69 4.51
CA ILE A 64 0.28 -5.30 5.88
C ILE A 64 1.20 -6.39 6.43
N ALA A 65 2.41 -6.00 6.83
CA ALA A 65 3.39 -6.92 7.39
C ALA A 65 2.88 -7.59 8.68
N GLU A 66 3.34 -8.81 8.95
CA GLU A 66 2.87 -9.61 10.09
C GLU A 66 3.10 -8.95 11.45
N ASP A 67 4.22 -8.22 11.57
CA ASP A 67 4.63 -7.47 12.76
C ASP A 67 4.07 -6.03 12.77
N LEU A 68 3.24 -5.69 11.78
CA LEU A 68 2.64 -4.36 11.57
C LEU A 68 3.69 -3.24 11.39
N SER A 69 4.94 -3.58 11.08
CA SER A 69 6.04 -2.61 10.93
C SER A 69 5.98 -1.82 9.62
N LYS A 70 5.25 -2.35 8.64
CA LYS A 70 5.26 -1.88 7.25
C LYS A 70 3.92 -2.13 6.58
N THR A 71 3.53 -1.19 5.73
CA THR A 71 2.45 -1.35 4.74
C THR A 71 2.99 -1.14 3.34
N THR A 72 2.48 -1.89 2.38
CA THR A 72 2.77 -1.73 0.95
C THR A 72 1.43 -1.55 0.23
N PHE A 73 1.24 -0.40 -0.40
CA PHE A 73 0.05 -0.06 -1.17
C PHE A 73 0.42 0.00 -2.65
N GLU A 74 -0.19 -0.87 -3.45
CA GLU A 74 0.12 -1.05 -4.86
C GLU A 74 -1.14 -0.79 -5.69
N ILE A 75 -0.96 -0.06 -6.79
CA ILE A 75 -1.98 0.13 -7.83
C ILE A 75 -1.45 -0.53 -9.09
N PHE A 76 -2.27 -1.38 -9.68
CA PHE A 76 -2.00 -2.07 -10.93
C PHE A 76 -2.99 -1.62 -12.01
N LYS A 77 -2.63 -1.82 -13.27
CA LYS A 77 -3.58 -1.75 -14.38
C LYS A 77 -4.70 -2.79 -14.21
N GLU A 78 -5.71 -2.74 -15.10
CA GLU A 78 -6.83 -3.70 -15.12
C GLU A 78 -6.35 -5.18 -15.18
N ASP A 79 -5.17 -5.42 -15.77
CA ASP A 79 -4.54 -6.75 -15.85
C ASP A 79 -4.11 -7.34 -14.49
N GLY A 80 -4.09 -6.53 -13.42
CA GLY A 80 -3.69 -6.93 -12.07
C GLY A 80 -2.20 -7.29 -11.92
N LYS A 81 -1.37 -7.01 -12.94
CA LYS A 81 0.06 -7.39 -12.99
C LYS A 81 0.96 -6.20 -13.23
N THR A 82 0.58 -5.30 -14.13
CA THR A 82 1.38 -4.13 -14.48
C THR A 82 1.24 -3.07 -13.40
N LEU A 83 2.31 -2.80 -12.66
CA LEU A 83 2.31 -1.75 -11.65
C LEU A 83 2.15 -0.37 -12.29
N VAL A 84 1.34 0.47 -11.65
CA VAL A 84 1.17 1.89 -11.94
C VAL A 84 1.87 2.70 -10.85
N SER A 85 1.69 2.31 -9.59
CA SER A 85 2.37 2.94 -8.46
C SER A 85 2.51 1.99 -7.28
N LYS A 86 3.54 2.22 -6.47
CA LYS A 86 3.81 1.48 -5.24
C LYS A 86 4.23 2.45 -4.14
N LYS A 87 3.58 2.37 -2.99
CA LYS A 87 3.92 3.13 -1.80
C LYS A 87 4.22 2.20 -0.63
N VAL A 88 5.43 2.29 -0.11
CA VAL A 88 5.85 1.59 1.10
C VAL A 88 5.92 2.60 2.23
N THR A 89 5.26 2.31 3.35
CA THR A 89 5.33 3.14 4.57
C THR A 89 5.77 2.29 5.74
N LEU A 90 6.72 2.81 6.52
CA LEU A 90 7.29 2.15 7.68
C LEU A 90 6.74 2.73 8.99
N LYS A 91 6.93 2.00 10.08
CA LYS A 91 6.49 2.39 11.44
C LYS A 91 7.13 3.69 11.94
N ASP A 92 8.33 4.02 11.48
CA ASP A 92 8.99 5.30 11.76
C ASP A 92 8.40 6.48 10.97
N LYS A 93 7.32 6.23 10.21
CA LYS A 93 6.60 7.17 9.36
C LYS A 93 7.35 7.60 8.10
N SER A 94 8.53 7.04 7.84
CA SER A 94 9.17 7.20 6.55
C SER A 94 8.40 6.44 5.46
N SER A 95 8.49 6.93 4.23
CA SER A 95 7.83 6.30 3.10
C SER A 95 8.61 6.47 1.80
N THR A 96 8.48 5.49 0.93
CA THR A 96 8.95 5.55 -0.46
C THR A 96 7.77 5.31 -1.38
N GLU A 97 7.59 6.19 -2.34
CA GLU A 97 6.56 6.10 -3.38
C GLU A 97 7.22 6.06 -4.75
N GLU A 98 6.87 5.06 -5.55
CA GLU A 98 7.39 4.81 -6.90
C GLU A 98 6.22 4.83 -7.88
N LYS A 99 6.39 5.52 -9.02
CA LYS A 99 5.49 5.43 -10.17
C LYS A 99 6.18 4.72 -11.31
N PHE A 100 5.39 4.01 -12.11
CA PHE A 100 5.90 3.16 -13.18
C PHE A 100 5.38 3.62 -14.54
N ASN A 101 6.22 3.52 -15.56
CA ASN A 101 5.83 3.73 -16.94
C ASN A 101 5.13 2.48 -17.51
N GLU A 102 4.70 2.54 -18.77
CA GLU A 102 3.99 1.43 -19.42
C GLU A 102 4.81 0.14 -19.57
N LYS A 103 6.13 0.23 -19.49
CA LYS A 103 7.06 -0.90 -19.53
C LYS A 103 7.32 -1.51 -18.14
N GLY A 104 6.72 -0.93 -17.08
CA GLY A 104 6.95 -1.34 -15.71
C GLY A 104 8.27 -0.83 -15.12
N GLU A 105 8.90 0.17 -15.75
CA GLU A 105 10.12 0.81 -15.24
C GLU A 105 9.75 2.01 -14.36
N ILE A 106 10.54 2.32 -13.34
CA ILE A 106 10.29 3.46 -12.46
C ILE A 106 10.50 4.76 -13.25
N SER A 107 9.47 5.61 -13.28
CA SER A 107 9.53 6.96 -13.88
C SER A 107 9.71 8.07 -12.85
N GLU A 108 9.19 7.87 -11.64
CA GLU A 108 9.30 8.80 -10.51
C GLU A 108 9.50 8.04 -9.20
N LYS A 109 10.27 8.65 -8.29
CA LYS A 109 10.47 8.14 -6.93
C LYS A 109 10.48 9.28 -5.93
N THR A 110 9.62 9.21 -4.93
CA THR A 110 9.60 10.14 -3.79
C THR A 110 9.97 9.40 -2.52
N ILE A 111 10.94 9.92 -1.77
CA ILE A 111 11.32 9.41 -0.45
C ILE A 111 11.01 10.50 0.55
N VAL A 112 10.18 10.17 1.55
CA VAL A 112 9.92 11.02 2.70
C VAL A 112 10.59 10.37 3.91
N ARG A 113 11.55 11.06 4.51
CA ARG A 113 12.23 10.57 5.72
C ARG A 113 11.34 10.78 6.94
N ALA A 114 11.63 10.07 8.02
CA ALA A 114 10.92 10.20 9.29
C ALA A 114 10.89 11.64 9.84
N ASN A 115 11.93 12.43 9.56
CA ASN A 115 12.01 13.85 9.93
C ASN A 115 11.24 14.80 8.99
N GLY A 116 10.52 14.27 7.99
CA GLY A 116 9.72 15.03 7.05
C GLY A 116 10.47 15.54 5.80
N THR A 117 11.81 15.52 5.79
CA THR A 117 12.59 15.90 4.60
C THR A 117 12.29 14.98 3.43
N ARG A 118 12.39 15.51 2.21
CA ARG A 118 12.00 14.79 0.99
C ARG A 118 13.14 14.73 -0.02
N LEU A 119 13.22 13.61 -0.71
CA LEU A 119 13.96 13.47 -1.96
C LEU A 119 12.97 13.12 -3.06
N GLU A 120 12.95 13.93 -4.10
CA GLU A 120 12.11 13.75 -5.26
C GLU A 120 13.00 13.46 -6.47
N TYR A 121 12.77 12.31 -7.10
CA TYR A 121 13.39 11.90 -8.34
C TYR A 121 12.34 11.84 -9.43
N THR A 122 12.54 12.60 -10.50
CA THR A 122 11.61 12.71 -11.63
C THR A 122 12.33 12.48 -12.95
N ASP A 123 11.57 12.26 -14.02
CA ASP A 123 12.10 11.98 -15.35
C ASP A 123 13.13 10.84 -15.35
N ILE A 124 12.90 9.80 -14.53
CA ILE A 124 13.79 8.64 -14.44
C ILE A 124 13.69 7.86 -15.75
N LYS A 125 14.83 7.68 -16.40
CA LYS A 125 14.96 6.95 -17.67
C LYS A 125 15.36 5.49 -17.41
N SER A 126 15.34 4.68 -18.46
CA SER A 126 15.73 3.26 -18.41
C SER A 126 17.20 3.03 -17.98
N ASP A 127 18.08 4.00 -18.24
CA ASP A 127 19.48 4.00 -17.77
C ASP A 127 19.64 4.44 -16.30
N LYS A 128 18.53 4.68 -15.58
CA LYS A 128 18.44 5.14 -14.19
C LYS A 128 18.94 6.56 -13.96
N THR A 129 19.18 7.34 -15.02
CA THR A 129 19.40 8.78 -14.91
C THR A 129 18.08 9.52 -14.73
N GLY A 130 18.10 10.68 -14.07
CA GLY A 130 16.91 11.48 -13.82
C GLY A 130 17.25 12.80 -13.13
N LYS A 131 16.23 13.58 -12.82
CA LYS A 131 16.36 14.81 -12.03
C LYS A 131 16.20 14.50 -10.56
N ALA A 132 16.89 15.25 -9.70
CA ALA A 132 16.80 15.11 -8.25
C ALA A 132 16.56 16.46 -7.59
N LYS A 133 15.68 16.49 -6.59
CA LYS A 133 15.41 17.65 -5.74
C LYS A 133 15.34 17.23 -4.27
N GLY A 134 16.00 17.98 -3.39
CA GLY A 134 15.90 17.84 -1.94
C GLY A 134 15.08 18.98 -1.34
N LEU A 135 14.20 18.66 -0.39
CA LEU A 135 13.37 19.60 0.38
C LEU A 135 13.50 19.32 1.88
#